data_AF-A0A158BQX3-F1
#
_entry.id   AF-A0A158BQX3-F1
#
_cell.length_a   1.000
_cell.length_b   1.000
_cell.length_c   1.000
_cell.angle_alpha   90.00
_cell.angle_beta   90.00
_cell.angle_gamma   90.00
#
_symmetry.space_group_name_H-M   'P 1'
#
loop_
_entity.id
_entity.type
_entity.pdbx_description
1 polymer ?
#
loop_
_entity_poly.entity_id
_entity_poly.type
_entity_poly.pdbx_seq_one_letter_code
_entity_poly.pdbx_strand_id
1 'polypeptide(L)'
;MRFIHAADIHLDSPLHGLSAYADAPAEMLRNATREAFSKLVSVAIDEQIDFMVIAGDLYDGTWRDHNTGIFFCREMGRLRRAGIPVYVLFGNHDAESEMTSQLQLPDNVHTFSTRKAQTFLIDDLKVALHGHSFKEKAVTTNLVAAYPPAVAGYFNIGVLHTALEGGSMHASYAPCSVAELHAKEYHYWALGHVHDYAIWRDASTIVFPGNLQGRNIRETGRRGAVIVTVSDAEEVSVERLFIDVLRWEAVTVDASQASTLDEVALAIGRALEALIEAAASPVPHAVRVTITGATQAHGALFGLETQLRAEVLAQIAAISHDRLWLEKVKIATEPLAHSEPSTGRTDALADLHGLLIEAESDPEFLSMLKEKLIALAAQAPGELHKSVPELEHVRNGELAALVAQVRSGLIAQLSDAE
;
A
#
# COMPACT_ATOMS: atom_id res chain seq x y z
N MET A 1 22.28 -23.50 2.83
CA MET A 1 21.17 -23.38 1.84
C MET A 1 20.73 -21.92 1.72
N ARG A 2 20.13 -21.54 0.60
CA ARG A 2 19.63 -20.18 0.32
C ARG A 2 18.32 -20.24 -0.46
N PHE A 3 17.29 -19.53 -0.02
CA PHE A 3 15.98 -19.51 -0.67
C PHE A 3 15.37 -18.11 -0.68
N ILE A 4 14.41 -17.88 -1.58
CA ILE A 4 13.60 -16.66 -1.58
C ILE A 4 12.25 -16.95 -0.94
N HIS A 5 11.83 -16.04 -0.06
CA HIS A 5 10.47 -16.00 0.48
C HIS A 5 9.78 -14.72 -0.01
N ALA A 6 8.72 -14.91 -0.79
CA ALA A 6 7.83 -13.87 -1.27
C ALA A 6 6.38 -14.19 -0.87
N ALA A 7 5.53 -13.17 -0.83
CA ALA A 7 4.09 -13.28 -0.61
C ALA A 7 3.39 -12.10 -1.28
N ASP A 8 2.07 -12.14 -1.35
CA ASP A 8 1.25 -10.98 -1.73
C ASP A 8 1.69 -10.38 -3.08
N ILE A 9 1.84 -11.27 -4.06
CA ILE A 9 2.30 -10.95 -5.42
C ILE A 9 1.22 -10.13 -6.15
N HIS A 10 -0.05 -10.50 -5.94
CA HIS A 10 -1.23 -9.85 -6.53
C HIS A 10 -1.07 -9.58 -8.03
N LEU A 11 -0.72 -10.61 -8.80
CA LEU A 11 -0.46 -10.46 -10.23
C LEU A 11 -1.64 -9.80 -10.95
N ASP A 12 -1.30 -8.80 -11.76
CA ASP A 12 -2.17 -7.93 -12.56
C ASP A 12 -3.08 -6.99 -11.76
N SER A 13 -3.00 -7.01 -10.42
CA SER A 13 -3.78 -6.10 -9.58
C SER A 13 -3.50 -4.64 -9.94
N PRO A 14 -4.54 -3.82 -10.18
CA PRO A 14 -4.36 -2.44 -10.62
C PRO A 14 -3.75 -1.57 -9.51
N LEU A 15 -2.86 -0.66 -9.92
CA LEU A 15 -2.36 0.39 -9.04
C LEU A 15 -3.42 1.51 -8.92
N HIS A 16 -4.06 1.59 -7.76
CA HIS A 16 -5.17 2.51 -7.51
C HIS A 16 -4.68 3.95 -7.29
N GLY A 17 -5.39 4.92 -7.88
CA GLY A 17 -5.15 6.36 -7.68
C GLY A 17 -4.34 7.05 -8.77
N LEU A 18 -3.61 6.30 -9.61
CA LEU A 18 -2.81 6.86 -10.71
C LEU A 18 -3.49 6.77 -12.08
N SER A 19 -4.33 5.75 -12.30
CA SER A 19 -5.02 5.51 -13.58
C SER A 19 -6.07 6.56 -13.96
N ALA A 20 -6.44 7.46 -13.04
CA ALA A 20 -7.41 8.52 -13.27
C ALA A 20 -6.83 9.75 -14.00
N TYR A 21 -5.50 9.81 -14.20
CA TYR A 21 -4.81 10.98 -14.73
C TYR A 21 -4.24 10.72 -16.13
N ALA A 22 -4.46 11.66 -17.05
CA ALA A 22 -4.07 11.55 -18.46
C ALA A 22 -2.56 11.39 -18.68
N ASP A 23 -1.75 11.88 -17.75
CA ASP A 23 -0.28 11.92 -17.86
C ASP A 23 0.41 10.74 -17.17
N ALA A 24 -0.37 9.80 -16.60
CA ALA A 24 0.18 8.64 -15.92
C ALA A 24 0.74 7.61 -16.92
N PRO A 25 1.86 6.91 -16.60
CA PRO A 25 2.45 5.91 -17.50
C PRO A 25 1.63 4.62 -17.49
N ALA A 26 0.49 4.62 -18.18
CA ALA A 26 -0.54 3.59 -18.10
C ALA A 26 -0.03 2.16 -18.36
N GLU A 27 0.89 1.99 -19.31
CA GLU A 27 1.53 0.69 -19.59
C GLU A 27 2.43 0.21 -18.44
N MET A 28 3.23 1.11 -17.85
CA MET A 28 4.06 0.76 -16.70
C MET A 28 3.18 0.37 -15.50
N LEU A 29 2.17 1.18 -15.20
CA LEU A 29 1.26 0.94 -14.07
C LEU A 29 0.50 -0.38 -14.23
N ARG A 30 0.05 -0.70 -15.45
CA ARG A 30 -0.62 -1.97 -15.75
C ARG A 30 0.28 -3.19 -15.61
N ASN A 31 1.58 -3.05 -15.90
CA ASN A 31 2.52 -4.16 -15.87
C ASN A 31 3.38 -4.19 -14.59
N ALA A 32 3.18 -3.27 -13.66
CA ALA A 32 4.08 -3.07 -12.51
C ALA A 32 4.28 -4.34 -11.67
N THR A 33 3.18 -5.04 -11.34
CA THR A 33 3.23 -6.30 -10.58
C THR A 33 3.94 -7.42 -11.36
N ARG A 34 3.73 -7.50 -12.68
CA ARG A 34 4.40 -8.48 -13.56
C ARG A 34 5.89 -8.20 -13.69
N GLU A 35 6.27 -6.94 -13.82
CA GLU A 35 7.68 -6.55 -13.90
C GLU A 35 8.40 -6.82 -12.57
N ALA A 36 7.78 -6.45 -11.44
CA ALA A 36 8.29 -6.75 -10.10
C ALA A 36 8.51 -8.26 -9.91
N PHE A 37 7.55 -9.09 -10.30
CA PHE A 37 7.67 -10.54 -10.26
C PHE A 37 8.75 -11.07 -11.22
N SER A 38 8.86 -10.50 -12.42
CA SER A 38 9.90 -10.91 -13.39
C SER A 38 11.30 -10.57 -12.90
N LYS A 39 11.47 -9.43 -12.18
CA LYS A 39 12.72 -9.05 -11.50
C LYS A 39 13.05 -10.03 -10.38
N LEU A 40 12.06 -10.40 -9.56
CA LEU A 40 12.23 -11.43 -8.51
C LEU A 40 12.77 -12.74 -9.11
N VAL A 41 12.18 -13.18 -10.22
CA VAL A 41 12.61 -14.42 -10.92
C VAL A 41 14.01 -14.29 -11.51
N SER A 42 14.38 -13.14 -12.07
CA SER A 42 15.76 -12.90 -12.52
C SER A 42 16.74 -13.00 -11.35
N VAL A 43 16.47 -12.31 -10.24
CA VAL A 43 17.33 -12.35 -9.05
C VAL A 43 17.45 -13.77 -8.49
N ALA A 44 16.35 -14.54 -8.45
CA ALA A 44 16.39 -15.94 -8.02
C ALA A 44 17.38 -16.79 -8.83
N ILE A 45 17.40 -16.58 -10.16
CA ILE A 45 18.30 -17.28 -11.08
C ILE A 45 19.73 -16.79 -10.91
N ASP A 46 19.93 -15.47 -10.85
CA ASP A 46 21.25 -14.84 -10.77
C ASP A 46 21.95 -15.18 -9.42
N GLU A 47 21.19 -15.22 -8.33
CA GLU A 47 21.67 -15.60 -7.00
C GLU A 47 21.72 -17.12 -6.78
N GLN A 48 21.31 -17.91 -7.79
CA GLN A 48 21.33 -19.38 -7.77
C GLN A 48 20.70 -19.98 -6.50
N ILE A 49 19.51 -19.48 -6.14
CA ILE A 49 18.82 -19.96 -4.94
C ILE A 49 18.43 -21.44 -5.08
N ASP A 50 18.38 -22.14 -3.95
CA ASP A 50 18.05 -23.56 -3.91
C ASP A 50 16.56 -23.84 -4.17
N PHE A 51 15.66 -22.95 -3.73
CA PHE A 51 14.22 -23.01 -3.97
C PHE A 51 13.56 -21.65 -3.71
N MET A 52 12.30 -21.50 -4.13
CA MET A 52 11.47 -20.33 -3.85
C MET A 52 10.19 -20.72 -3.12
N VAL A 53 9.77 -19.90 -2.15
CA VAL A 53 8.47 -20.01 -1.46
C VAL A 53 7.62 -18.79 -1.80
N ILE A 54 6.38 -19.03 -2.22
CA ILE A 54 5.34 -18.01 -2.39
C ILE A 54 4.23 -18.28 -1.36
N ALA A 55 4.15 -17.44 -0.32
CA ALA A 55 3.29 -17.63 0.85
C ALA A 55 1.89 -16.97 0.70
N GLY A 56 1.22 -17.21 -0.43
CA GLY A 56 -0.15 -16.76 -0.67
C GLY A 56 -0.29 -15.45 -1.46
N ASP A 57 -1.52 -15.20 -1.85
CA ASP A 57 -1.99 -14.10 -2.69
C ASP A 57 -1.14 -13.90 -3.94
N LEU A 58 -1.00 -14.98 -4.71
CA LEU A 58 -0.31 -14.96 -6.00
C LEU A 58 -1.13 -14.17 -7.04
N TYR A 59 -2.44 -14.40 -7.06
CA TYR A 59 -3.40 -13.76 -7.96
C TYR A 59 -4.30 -12.77 -7.22
N ASP A 60 -4.90 -11.85 -7.97
CA ASP A 60 -5.99 -11.01 -7.48
C ASP A 60 -7.33 -11.55 -8.03
N GLY A 61 -8.31 -11.79 -7.16
CA GLY A 61 -9.47 -12.69 -7.36
C GLY A 61 -10.50 -12.35 -8.45
N THR A 62 -10.19 -11.51 -9.44
CA THR A 62 -11.19 -10.95 -10.39
C THR A 62 -10.89 -11.20 -11.88
N TRP A 63 -9.84 -11.94 -12.22
CA TRP A 63 -9.44 -12.13 -13.63
C TRP A 63 -10.35 -13.07 -14.41
N ARG A 64 -10.78 -12.60 -15.59
CA ARG A 64 -11.69 -13.32 -16.50
C ARG A 64 -10.97 -14.04 -17.64
N ASP A 65 -9.65 -13.90 -17.75
CA ASP A 65 -8.85 -14.52 -18.81
C ASP A 65 -7.64 -15.29 -18.26
N HIS A 66 -7.00 -16.09 -19.12
CA HIS A 66 -5.89 -16.96 -18.74
C HIS A 66 -4.52 -16.28 -18.81
N ASN A 67 -4.43 -14.99 -19.17
CA ASN A 67 -3.15 -14.34 -19.47
C ASN A 67 -2.25 -14.26 -18.24
N THR A 68 -2.82 -14.00 -17.07
CA THR A 68 -2.10 -13.96 -15.79
C THR A 68 -1.47 -15.32 -15.46
N GLY A 69 -2.22 -16.41 -15.64
CA GLY A 69 -1.72 -17.76 -15.44
C GLY A 69 -0.66 -18.17 -16.48
N ILE A 70 -0.83 -17.79 -17.75
CA ILE A 70 0.19 -18.01 -18.80
C ILE A 70 1.48 -17.27 -18.47
N PHE A 71 1.39 -16.02 -18.02
CA PHE A 71 2.53 -15.24 -17.57
C PHE A 71 3.24 -15.94 -16.39
N PHE A 72 2.49 -16.37 -15.37
CA PHE A 72 3.07 -17.10 -14.25
C PHE A 72 3.79 -18.38 -14.71
N CYS A 73 3.16 -19.21 -15.54
CA CYS A 73 3.79 -20.42 -16.09
C CYS A 73 5.07 -20.12 -16.88
N ARG A 74 5.11 -19.00 -17.62
CA ARG A 74 6.33 -18.57 -18.34
C ARG A 74 7.47 -18.28 -17.37
N GLU A 75 7.20 -17.52 -16.31
CA GLU A 75 8.18 -17.18 -15.29
C GLU A 75 8.65 -18.42 -14.50
N MET A 76 7.73 -19.31 -14.14
CA MET A 76 8.06 -20.60 -13.53
C MET A 76 8.90 -21.48 -14.45
N GLY A 77 8.64 -21.43 -15.76
CA GLY A 77 9.47 -22.10 -16.76
C GLY A 77 10.91 -21.56 -16.83
N ARG A 78 11.16 -20.29 -16.48
CA ARG A 78 12.53 -19.75 -16.34
C ARG A 78 13.25 -20.39 -15.16
N LEU A 79 12.60 -20.44 -13.99
CA LEU A 79 13.12 -21.10 -12.79
C LEU A 79 13.36 -22.59 -13.02
N ARG A 80 12.44 -23.28 -13.72
CA ARG A 80 12.59 -24.67 -14.12
C ARG A 80 13.87 -24.93 -14.90
N ARG A 81 14.18 -24.08 -15.89
CA ARG A 81 15.42 -24.22 -16.70
C ARG A 81 16.68 -23.99 -15.87
N ALA A 82 16.59 -23.22 -14.79
CA ALA A 82 17.66 -23.03 -13.83
C ALA A 82 17.70 -24.12 -12.74
N GLY A 83 16.77 -25.08 -12.74
CA GLY A 83 16.70 -26.15 -11.75
C GLY A 83 16.11 -25.72 -10.39
N ILE A 84 15.39 -24.60 -10.33
CA ILE A 84 14.86 -24.03 -9.08
C ILE A 84 13.40 -24.48 -8.89
N PRO A 85 13.10 -25.32 -7.87
CA PRO A 85 11.73 -25.65 -7.48
C PRO A 85 11.04 -24.50 -6.74
N VAL A 86 9.72 -24.43 -6.89
CA VAL A 86 8.88 -23.37 -6.32
C VAL A 86 7.75 -24.00 -5.52
N TYR A 87 7.57 -23.54 -4.28
CA TYR A 87 6.52 -24.01 -3.38
C TYR A 87 5.52 -22.90 -3.15
N VAL A 88 4.26 -23.13 -3.55
CA VAL A 88 3.21 -22.13 -3.54
C VAL A 88 2.12 -22.52 -2.56
N LEU A 89 1.89 -21.66 -1.58
CA LEU A 89 0.70 -21.69 -0.75
C LEU A 89 -0.31 -20.70 -1.34
N PHE A 90 -1.58 -21.08 -1.46
CA PHE A 90 -2.63 -20.18 -1.95
C PHE A 90 -3.33 -19.47 -0.79
N GLY A 91 -3.44 -18.14 -0.90
CA GLY A 91 -4.07 -17.25 0.07
C GLY A 91 -5.56 -17.03 -0.17
N ASN A 92 -6.12 -15.98 0.42
CA ASN A 92 -7.55 -15.69 0.30
C ASN A 92 -7.95 -15.15 -1.07
N HIS A 93 -7.11 -14.35 -1.75
CA HIS A 93 -7.43 -13.86 -3.10
C HIS A 93 -7.33 -14.98 -4.14
N ASP A 94 -6.41 -15.92 -3.94
CA ASP A 94 -6.24 -17.09 -4.82
C ASP A 94 -7.47 -18.01 -4.81
N ALA A 95 -8.08 -18.20 -3.63
CA ALA A 95 -9.27 -19.03 -3.47
C ALA A 95 -10.51 -18.46 -4.22
N GLU A 96 -10.51 -17.17 -4.56
CA GLU A 96 -11.58 -16.55 -5.37
C GLU A 96 -11.39 -16.76 -6.88
N SER A 97 -10.16 -17.08 -7.31
CA SER A 97 -9.80 -17.15 -8.72
C SER A 97 -10.10 -18.54 -9.33
N GLU A 98 -11.38 -18.84 -9.57
CA GLU A 98 -11.82 -20.15 -10.11
C GLU A 98 -11.31 -20.49 -11.54
N MET A 99 -10.87 -19.49 -12.32
CA MET A 99 -10.49 -19.68 -13.73
C MET A 99 -8.98 -19.88 -13.96
N THR A 100 -8.10 -19.24 -13.18
CA THR A 100 -6.63 -19.42 -13.29
C THR A 100 -6.15 -20.76 -12.72
N SER A 101 -6.96 -21.42 -11.89
CA SER A 101 -6.70 -22.79 -11.40
C SER A 101 -6.84 -23.90 -12.46
N GLN A 102 -7.20 -23.57 -13.71
CA GLN A 102 -7.41 -24.55 -14.78
C GLN A 102 -6.15 -24.85 -15.61
N LEU A 103 -5.10 -24.04 -15.49
CA LEU A 103 -3.85 -24.29 -16.21
C LEU A 103 -3.00 -25.32 -15.47
N GLN A 104 -2.40 -26.23 -16.23
CA GLN A 104 -1.38 -27.12 -15.71
C GLN A 104 -0.11 -26.31 -15.43
N LEU A 105 0.31 -26.28 -14.17
CA LEU A 105 1.55 -25.65 -13.76
C LEU A 105 2.75 -26.49 -14.20
N PRO A 106 3.92 -25.86 -14.43
CA PRO A 106 5.16 -26.60 -14.65
C PRO A 106 5.49 -27.57 -13.50
N ASP A 107 6.19 -28.66 -13.81
CA ASP A 107 6.54 -29.74 -12.86
C ASP A 107 7.43 -29.32 -11.68
N ASN A 108 8.11 -28.18 -11.78
CA ASN A 108 8.90 -27.59 -10.69
C ASN A 108 8.05 -26.76 -9.72
N VAL A 109 6.74 -26.62 -9.95
CA VAL A 109 5.83 -25.87 -9.08
C VAL A 109 5.03 -26.85 -8.23
N HIS A 110 5.17 -26.76 -6.91
CA HIS A 110 4.53 -27.60 -5.93
C HIS A 110 3.54 -26.77 -5.11
N THR A 111 2.25 -27.12 -5.17
CA THR A 111 1.19 -26.39 -4.47
C THR A 111 0.80 -27.11 -3.18
N PHE A 112 0.63 -26.36 -2.09
CA PHE A 112 0.14 -26.93 -0.83
C PHE A 112 -1.35 -27.25 -0.92
N SER A 113 -1.76 -28.35 -0.29
CA SER A 113 -3.16 -28.78 -0.24
C SER A 113 -4.06 -27.76 0.46
N THR A 114 -5.27 -27.58 -0.08
CA THR A 114 -6.34 -26.80 0.56
C THR A 114 -7.12 -27.60 1.63
N ARG A 115 -6.94 -28.92 1.67
CA ARG A 115 -7.74 -29.81 2.53
C ARG A 115 -7.14 -30.02 3.91
N LYS A 116 -5.81 -30.06 4.01
CA LYS A 116 -5.08 -30.28 5.25
C LYS A 116 -3.65 -29.76 5.11
N ALA A 117 -2.97 -29.54 6.23
CA ALA A 117 -1.54 -29.28 6.24
C ALA A 117 -0.78 -30.42 5.51
N GLN A 118 0.10 -30.02 4.61
CA GLN A 118 0.93 -30.88 3.78
C GLN A 118 2.40 -30.56 4.04
N THR A 119 3.25 -31.59 3.98
CA THR A 119 4.71 -31.44 4.06
C THR A 119 5.35 -31.81 2.74
N PHE A 120 6.24 -30.96 2.23
CA PHE A 120 7.19 -31.30 1.18
C PHE A 120 8.57 -31.49 1.80
N LEU A 121 9.26 -32.56 1.42
CA LEU A 121 10.64 -32.82 1.84
C LEU A 121 11.58 -32.52 0.67
N ILE A 122 12.64 -31.77 0.95
CA ILE A 122 13.77 -31.54 0.04
C ILE A 122 14.96 -32.28 0.64
N ASP A 123 15.05 -33.57 0.36
CA ASP A 123 15.94 -34.49 1.07
C ASP A 123 17.42 -34.17 0.93
N ASP A 124 17.82 -33.63 -0.23
CA ASP A 124 19.19 -33.23 -0.54
C ASP A 124 19.64 -32.02 0.29
N LEU A 125 18.70 -31.15 0.67
CA LEU A 125 18.95 -29.97 1.50
C LEU A 125 18.58 -30.19 2.98
N LYS A 126 17.98 -31.34 3.30
CA LYS A 126 17.35 -31.59 4.61
C LYS A 126 16.36 -30.50 5.01
N VAL A 127 15.48 -30.08 4.09
CA VAL A 127 14.44 -29.09 4.37
C VAL A 127 13.06 -29.75 4.38
N ALA A 128 12.23 -29.38 5.37
CA ALA A 128 10.83 -29.77 5.43
C ALA A 128 9.96 -28.51 5.36
N LEU A 129 9.12 -28.40 4.32
CA LEU A 129 8.20 -27.28 4.13
C LEU A 129 6.79 -27.72 4.52
N HIS A 130 6.21 -27.10 5.53
CA HIS A 130 4.86 -27.38 6.02
C HIS A 130 3.91 -26.26 5.61
N GLY A 131 2.79 -26.56 4.96
CA GLY A 131 1.85 -25.52 4.53
C GLY A 131 0.43 -26.02 4.36
N HIS A 132 -0.52 -25.10 4.47
CA HIS A 132 -1.95 -25.34 4.27
C HIS A 132 -2.56 -24.16 3.50
N SER A 133 -2.88 -24.40 2.22
CA SER A 133 -3.54 -23.41 1.36
C SER A 133 -4.98 -23.15 1.79
N PHE A 134 -5.50 -21.96 1.48
CA PHE A 134 -6.89 -21.63 1.75
C PHE A 134 -7.82 -22.27 0.73
N LYS A 135 -8.91 -22.87 1.21
CA LYS A 135 -9.97 -23.41 0.36
C LYS A 135 -10.99 -22.32 -0.02
N GLU A 136 -11.21 -21.36 0.87
CA GLU A 136 -12.28 -20.37 0.81
C GLU A 136 -11.69 -19.00 1.18
N LYS A 137 -12.28 -17.91 0.68
CA LYS A 137 -11.79 -16.55 0.93
C LYS A 137 -11.70 -16.23 2.43
N ALA A 138 -12.71 -16.62 3.20
CA ALA A 138 -12.80 -16.31 4.62
C ALA A 138 -12.48 -17.54 5.47
N VAL A 139 -11.19 -17.77 5.72
CA VAL A 139 -10.75 -18.70 6.75
C VAL A 139 -10.64 -17.92 8.06
N THR A 140 -11.50 -18.18 9.04
CA THR A 140 -11.49 -17.51 10.35
C THR A 140 -10.95 -18.40 11.47
N THR A 141 -10.58 -19.64 11.15
CA THR A 141 -10.04 -20.61 12.09
C THR A 141 -8.52 -20.55 12.15
N ASN A 142 -7.94 -20.69 13.33
CA ASN A 142 -6.49 -20.86 13.49
C ASN A 142 -6.02 -22.18 12.84
N LEU A 143 -5.28 -22.08 11.74
CA LEU A 143 -4.78 -23.25 11.01
C LEU A 143 -3.53 -23.88 11.66
N VAL A 144 -2.77 -23.12 12.47
CA VAL A 144 -1.50 -23.55 13.05
C VAL A 144 -1.68 -24.83 13.88
N ALA A 145 -2.81 -24.98 14.57
CA ALA A 145 -3.10 -26.18 15.35
C ALA A 145 -2.97 -27.47 14.53
N ALA A 146 -3.38 -27.45 13.25
CA ALA A 146 -3.36 -28.60 12.35
C ALA A 146 -2.01 -28.84 11.66
N TYR A 147 -1.03 -27.94 11.81
CA TYR A 147 0.32 -28.14 11.26
C TYR A 147 0.99 -29.32 11.98
N PRO A 148 1.72 -30.18 11.24
CA PRO A 148 2.36 -31.36 11.81
C PRO A 148 3.46 -31.00 12.82
N PRO A 149 3.99 -31.97 13.58
CA PRO A 149 5.25 -31.78 14.31
C PRO A 149 6.43 -31.58 13.36
N ALA A 150 7.49 -30.93 13.87
CA ALA A 150 8.76 -30.81 13.18
C ALA A 150 9.34 -32.19 12.81
N VAL A 151 9.88 -32.29 11.60
CA VAL A 151 10.59 -33.49 11.12
C VAL A 151 12.02 -33.45 11.65
N ALA A 152 12.38 -34.46 12.44
CA ALA A 152 13.70 -34.57 13.06
C ALA A 152 14.80 -34.69 12.00
N GLY A 153 15.89 -33.94 12.17
CA GLY A 153 17.03 -33.93 11.24
C GLY A 153 16.80 -33.12 9.96
N TYR A 154 15.71 -32.33 9.92
CA TYR A 154 15.41 -31.40 8.83
C TYR A 154 15.31 -29.97 9.38
N PHE A 155 15.66 -28.99 8.55
CA PHE A 155 15.32 -27.60 8.73
C PHE A 155 13.84 -27.38 8.39
N ASN A 156 13.01 -27.35 9.43
CA ASN A 156 11.56 -27.17 9.32
C ASN A 156 11.17 -25.70 9.06
N ILE A 157 10.42 -25.49 7.98
CA ILE A 157 9.85 -24.20 7.58
C ILE A 157 8.33 -24.32 7.54
N GLY A 158 7.64 -23.49 8.33
CA GLY A 158 6.21 -23.30 8.20
C GLY A 158 5.89 -22.24 7.15
N VAL A 159 5.00 -22.52 6.20
CA VAL A 159 4.48 -21.58 5.21
C VAL A 159 3.01 -21.33 5.54
N LEU A 160 2.62 -20.08 5.76
CA LEU A 160 1.26 -19.76 6.22
C LEU A 160 0.82 -18.38 5.74
N HIS A 161 -0.37 -18.28 5.16
CA HIS A 161 -1.00 -16.99 4.87
C HIS A 161 -1.93 -16.64 6.04
N THR A 162 -1.65 -15.56 6.79
CA THR A 162 -2.35 -15.27 8.06
C THR A 162 -2.23 -13.81 8.51
N ALA A 163 -3.21 -13.34 9.27
CA ALA A 163 -3.07 -12.15 10.10
C ALA A 163 -2.66 -12.54 11.54
N LEU A 164 -1.50 -12.07 12.02
CA LEU A 164 -1.10 -12.27 13.42
C LEU A 164 -2.00 -11.48 14.39
N GLU A 165 -2.41 -12.12 15.48
CA GLU A 165 -3.15 -11.47 16.56
C GLU A 165 -2.35 -10.30 17.17
N GLY A 166 -2.99 -9.13 17.30
CA GLY A 166 -2.38 -7.91 17.81
C GLY A 166 -1.74 -7.00 16.73
N GLY A 167 -1.67 -7.46 15.47
CA GLY A 167 -1.41 -6.60 14.30
C GLY A 167 -2.65 -5.83 13.87
N SER A 168 -2.48 -4.58 13.45
CA SER A 168 -3.56 -3.62 13.11
C SER A 168 -4.61 -4.12 12.11
N MET A 169 -5.88 -3.73 12.33
CA MET A 169 -6.93 -3.38 11.33
C MET A 169 -7.11 -4.26 10.07
N HIS A 170 -6.75 -5.54 10.09
CA HIS A 170 -7.09 -6.49 9.02
C HIS A 170 -8.16 -7.48 9.49
N ALA A 171 -9.01 -7.92 8.57
CA ALA A 171 -9.98 -8.96 8.87
C ALA A 171 -9.21 -10.21 9.34
N SER A 172 -9.67 -10.85 10.41
CA SER A 172 -8.99 -11.97 11.06
C SER A 172 -8.99 -13.21 10.16
N TYR A 173 -8.07 -13.25 9.19
CA TYR A 173 -7.86 -14.41 8.32
C TYR A 173 -6.83 -15.36 8.93
N ALA A 174 -7.26 -16.59 9.17
CA ALA A 174 -6.53 -17.65 9.85
C ALA A 174 -5.72 -17.15 11.05
N PRO A 175 -6.34 -16.43 12.01
CA PRO A 175 -5.61 -15.74 13.06
C PRO A 175 -4.77 -16.71 13.88
N CYS A 176 -3.53 -16.31 14.17
CA CYS A 176 -2.67 -17.01 15.11
C CYS A 176 -1.77 -16.03 15.87
N SER A 177 -1.25 -16.48 17.00
CA SER A 177 -0.30 -15.70 17.80
C SER A 177 1.14 -16.08 17.49
N VAL A 178 2.07 -15.14 17.70
CA VAL A 178 3.51 -15.38 17.62
C VAL A 178 3.94 -16.54 18.54
N ALA A 179 3.33 -16.63 19.73
CA ALA A 179 3.61 -17.70 20.70
C ALA A 179 3.24 -19.09 20.16
N GLU A 180 2.12 -19.22 19.45
CA GLU A 180 1.72 -20.50 18.83
C GLU A 180 2.66 -20.92 17.71
N LEU A 181 3.17 -19.95 16.94
CA LEU A 181 4.18 -20.23 15.90
C LEU A 181 5.49 -20.72 16.50
N HIS A 182 5.95 -20.10 17.60
CA HIS A 182 7.14 -20.57 18.34
C HIS A 182 6.93 -21.94 18.97
N ALA A 183 5.74 -22.23 19.48
CA ALA A 183 5.41 -23.51 20.09
C ALA A 183 5.46 -24.71 19.12
N LYS A 184 5.52 -24.48 17.80
CA LYS A 184 5.72 -25.53 16.79
C LYS A 184 7.17 -25.97 16.63
N GLU A 185 8.12 -25.24 17.21
CA GLU A 185 9.55 -25.56 17.16
C GLU A 185 10.09 -25.67 15.72
N TYR A 186 9.50 -24.92 14.79
CA TYR A 186 10.04 -24.74 13.46
C TYR A 186 11.14 -23.68 13.49
N HIS A 187 12.14 -23.81 12.62
CA HIS A 187 13.25 -22.86 12.57
C HIS A 187 12.84 -21.55 11.89
N TYR A 188 11.96 -21.62 10.90
CA TYR A 188 11.51 -20.47 10.13
C TYR A 188 10.02 -20.51 9.81
N TRP A 189 9.37 -19.35 9.83
CA TRP A 189 8.00 -19.16 9.36
C TRP A 189 7.96 -18.16 8.20
N ALA A 190 7.61 -18.68 7.02
CA ALA A 190 7.32 -17.93 5.81
C ALA A 190 5.86 -17.49 5.80
N LEU A 191 5.57 -16.29 6.31
CA LEU A 191 4.23 -15.75 6.37
C LEU A 191 3.87 -14.85 5.18
N GLY A 192 2.61 -14.83 4.79
CA GLY A 192 2.02 -13.83 3.86
C GLY A 192 0.69 -13.30 4.39
N HIS A 193 0.06 -12.38 3.64
CA HIS A 193 -1.19 -11.64 3.93
C HIS A 193 -0.95 -10.19 4.36
N VAL A 194 0.08 -9.95 5.17
CA VAL A 194 0.44 -8.61 5.64
C VAL A 194 1.39 -7.98 4.62
N HIS A 195 0.97 -6.85 4.06
CA HIS A 195 1.69 -6.17 2.98
C HIS A 195 2.96 -5.46 3.43
N ASP A 196 3.09 -5.18 4.72
CA ASP A 196 4.29 -4.61 5.31
C ASP A 196 5.27 -5.71 5.76
N TYR A 197 6.55 -5.40 5.65
CA TYR A 197 7.59 -6.28 6.15
C TYR A 197 7.64 -6.25 7.68
N ALA A 198 7.71 -7.43 8.28
CA ALA A 198 7.94 -7.59 9.70
C ALA A 198 8.73 -8.86 9.98
N ILE A 199 9.53 -8.85 11.05
CA ILE A 199 10.36 -9.98 11.45
C ILE A 199 10.42 -10.11 12.98
N TRP A 200 10.27 -11.33 13.47
CA TRP A 200 10.48 -11.70 14.86
C TRP A 200 11.59 -12.76 14.93
N ARG A 201 12.49 -12.61 15.91
CA ARG A 201 13.62 -13.51 16.13
C ARG A 201 13.63 -13.92 17.60
N ASP A 202 13.04 -15.08 17.87
CA ASP A 202 13.07 -15.72 19.19
C ASP A 202 13.32 -17.23 18.95
N ALA A 203 12.51 -18.13 19.52
CA ALA A 203 12.60 -19.57 19.27
C ALA A 203 12.50 -19.96 17.78
N SER A 204 11.86 -19.11 16.96
CA SER A 204 11.78 -19.25 15.51
C SER A 204 12.06 -17.90 14.85
N THR A 205 12.55 -17.90 13.61
CA THR A 205 12.54 -16.70 12.79
C THR A 205 11.22 -16.60 12.03
N ILE A 206 10.38 -15.62 12.34
CA ILE A 206 9.06 -15.43 11.71
C ILE A 206 9.11 -14.19 10.82
N VAL A 207 8.69 -14.31 9.57
CA VAL A 207 8.82 -13.21 8.59
C VAL A 207 7.54 -13.01 7.80
N PHE A 208 7.08 -11.77 7.73
CA PHE A 208 6.27 -11.27 6.62
C PHE A 208 7.21 -10.54 5.65
N PRO A 209 7.30 -10.94 4.36
CA PRO A 209 8.16 -10.28 3.40
C PRO A 209 7.55 -8.94 2.94
N GLY A 210 6.24 -8.79 3.12
CA GLY A 210 5.42 -7.75 2.51
C GLY A 210 5.02 -8.11 1.08
N ASN A 211 4.32 -7.20 0.42
CA ASN A 211 4.00 -7.33 -1.00
C ASN A 211 5.18 -6.96 -1.89
N LEU A 212 5.19 -7.50 -3.12
CA LEU A 212 6.26 -7.22 -4.08
C LEU A 212 6.22 -5.80 -4.64
N GLN A 213 5.02 -5.29 -4.90
CA GLN A 213 4.78 -4.00 -5.52
C GLN A 213 3.65 -3.29 -4.79
N GLY A 214 3.92 -2.08 -4.30
CA GLY A 214 2.91 -1.23 -3.70
C GLY A 214 1.81 -0.90 -4.72
N ARG A 215 0.55 -1.01 -4.31
CA ARG A 215 -0.64 -0.87 -5.15
C ARG A 215 -1.39 0.44 -4.93
N ASN A 216 -1.13 1.11 -3.80
CA ASN A 216 -1.76 2.38 -3.46
C ASN A 216 -0.91 3.15 -2.44
N ILE A 217 -1.30 4.40 -2.20
CA ILE A 217 -0.60 5.34 -1.31
C ILE A 217 -0.47 4.91 0.16
N ARG A 218 -1.20 3.89 0.62
CA ARG A 218 -1.00 3.34 1.99
C ARG A 218 0.18 2.38 2.05
N GLU A 219 0.69 1.93 0.90
CA GLU A 219 1.78 0.98 0.78
C GLU A 219 3.09 1.70 0.39
N THR A 220 3.46 2.72 1.17
CA THR A 220 4.63 3.57 0.91
C THR A 220 5.97 2.85 1.09
N GLY A 221 7.03 3.41 0.50
CA GLY A 221 8.39 2.93 0.67
C GLY A 221 8.72 1.71 -0.20
N ARG A 222 9.90 1.12 0.06
CA ARG A 222 10.47 0.03 -0.75
C ARG A 222 9.69 -1.28 -0.54
N ARG A 223 9.40 -2.00 -1.63
CA ARG A 223 8.61 -3.24 -1.63
C ARG A 223 9.38 -4.38 -2.30
N GLY A 224 9.01 -5.62 -1.98
CA GLY A 224 9.74 -6.77 -2.48
C GLY A 224 9.63 -8.01 -1.60
N ALA A 225 10.68 -8.81 -1.60
CA ALA A 225 10.75 -10.11 -0.95
C ALA A 225 11.87 -10.14 0.10
N VAL A 226 12.14 -11.33 0.64
CA VAL A 226 13.38 -11.60 1.38
C VAL A 226 14.16 -12.74 0.75
N ILE A 227 15.47 -12.65 0.87
CA ILE A 227 16.37 -13.78 0.63
C ILE A 227 16.87 -14.29 1.96
N VAL A 228 16.75 -15.59 2.16
CA VAL A 228 17.07 -16.25 3.42
C VAL A 228 18.24 -17.18 3.17
N THR A 229 19.26 -17.06 4.01
CA THR A 229 20.42 -17.95 3.99
C THR A 229 20.47 -18.68 5.32
N VAL A 230 20.59 -20.01 5.26
CA VAL A 230 20.77 -20.85 6.45
C VAL A 230 22.16 -21.48 6.37
N SER A 231 22.97 -21.22 7.39
CA SER A 231 24.33 -21.75 7.51
C SER A 231 24.34 -23.23 7.91
N ASP A 232 25.50 -23.88 7.84
CA ASP A 232 25.68 -25.26 8.32
C ASP A 232 25.47 -25.39 9.85
N ALA A 233 25.55 -24.28 10.58
CA ALA A 233 25.23 -24.19 12.01
C ALA A 233 23.75 -23.86 12.27
N GLU A 234 22.89 -23.94 11.24
CA GLU A 234 21.46 -23.64 11.28
C GLU A 234 21.11 -22.18 11.63
N GLU A 235 22.08 -21.27 11.52
CA GLU A 235 21.85 -19.84 11.73
C GLU A 235 21.10 -19.25 10.53
N VAL A 236 20.01 -18.53 10.81
CA VAL A 236 19.15 -17.92 9.79
C VAL A 236 19.49 -16.45 9.59
N SER A 237 20.00 -16.11 8.41
CA SER A 237 20.13 -14.74 7.92
C SER A 237 18.95 -14.39 7.01
N VAL A 238 18.39 -13.19 7.18
CA VAL A 238 17.27 -12.68 6.38
C VAL A 238 17.64 -11.31 5.85
N GLU A 239 17.70 -11.17 4.52
CA GLU A 239 18.05 -9.94 3.83
C GLU A 239 16.87 -9.45 2.98
N ARG A 240 16.62 -8.13 2.97
CA ARG A 240 15.56 -7.54 2.16
C ARG A 240 15.98 -7.49 0.69
N LEU A 241 15.13 -8.05 -0.16
CA LEU A 241 15.26 -7.98 -1.61
C LEU A 241 14.21 -7.00 -2.15
N PHE A 242 14.64 -5.81 -2.56
CA PHE A 242 13.73 -4.79 -3.09
C PHE A 242 13.65 -4.86 -4.61
N ILE A 243 12.46 -5.08 -5.13
CA ILE A 243 12.20 -5.30 -6.57
C ILE A 243 11.03 -4.47 -7.09
N ASP A 244 10.52 -3.53 -6.28
CA ASP A 244 9.52 -2.56 -6.70
C ASP A 244 9.93 -1.84 -7.98
N VAL A 245 8.95 -1.58 -8.84
CA VAL A 245 9.14 -0.86 -10.11
C VAL A 245 8.50 0.52 -10.09
N LEU A 246 7.66 0.77 -9.09
CA LEU A 246 7.12 2.07 -8.72
C LEU A 246 7.09 2.18 -7.20
N ARG A 247 7.52 3.31 -6.64
CA ARG A 247 7.45 3.56 -5.20
C ARG A 247 6.37 4.57 -4.85
N TRP A 248 5.55 4.26 -3.84
CA TRP A 248 4.59 5.21 -3.29
C TRP A 248 5.26 6.05 -2.20
N GLU A 249 5.07 7.37 -2.28
CA GLU A 249 5.65 8.32 -1.32
C GLU A 249 4.59 9.31 -0.83
N ALA A 250 4.57 9.53 0.48
CA ALA A 250 3.78 10.58 1.11
C ALA A 250 4.71 11.72 1.51
N VAL A 251 4.74 12.78 0.71
CA VAL A 251 5.59 13.95 0.92
C VAL A 251 4.82 14.98 1.72
N THR A 252 5.33 15.32 2.90
CA THR A 252 4.77 16.42 3.71
C THR A 252 5.63 17.66 3.53
N VAL A 253 4.99 18.77 3.20
CA VAL A 253 5.64 20.07 2.97
C VAL A 253 5.12 21.05 4.02
N ASP A 254 6.04 21.60 4.81
CA ASP A 254 5.72 22.66 5.76
C ASP A 254 5.71 24.01 5.03
N ALA A 255 4.54 24.65 4.99
CA ALA A 255 4.31 25.95 4.38
C ALA A 255 4.32 27.10 5.40
N SER A 256 4.70 26.87 6.66
CA SER A 256 4.58 27.88 7.73
C SER A 256 5.39 29.17 7.46
N GLN A 257 6.43 29.09 6.63
CA GLN A 257 7.25 30.25 6.23
C GLN A 257 6.85 30.82 4.86
N ALA A 258 5.88 30.21 4.17
CA ALA A 258 5.39 30.70 2.90
C ALA A 258 4.28 31.73 3.12
N SER A 259 4.29 32.77 2.30
CA SER A 259 3.31 33.84 2.29
C SER A 259 2.52 33.90 0.99
N THR A 260 2.99 33.23 -0.06
CA THR A 260 2.37 33.22 -1.39
C THR A 260 2.29 31.80 -1.95
N LEU A 261 1.45 31.61 -2.97
CA LEU A 261 1.37 30.35 -3.71
C LEU A 261 2.73 29.97 -4.33
N ASP A 262 3.47 30.94 -4.86
CA ASP A 262 4.78 30.73 -5.47
C ASP A 262 5.80 30.20 -4.46
N GLU A 263 5.80 30.73 -3.24
CA GLU A 263 6.68 30.25 -2.16
C GLU A 263 6.32 28.82 -1.73
N VAL A 264 5.03 28.48 -1.70
CA VAL A 264 4.56 27.11 -1.47
C VAL A 264 5.02 26.19 -2.59
N ALA A 265 4.86 26.59 -3.86
CA ALA A 265 5.29 25.82 -5.02
C ALA A 265 6.81 25.56 -5.00
N LEU A 266 7.62 26.56 -4.64
CA LEU A 266 9.06 26.41 -4.47
C LEU A 266 9.42 25.48 -3.29
N ALA A 267 8.68 25.52 -2.18
CA ALA A 267 8.87 24.60 -1.07
C ALA A 267 8.56 23.14 -1.47
N ILE A 268 7.52 22.93 -2.27
CA ILE A 268 7.19 21.63 -2.84
C ILE A 268 8.30 21.15 -3.77
N GLY A 269 8.78 22.01 -4.68
CA GLY A 269 9.89 21.69 -5.59
C GLY A 269 11.12 21.18 -4.83
N ARG A 270 11.56 21.91 -3.80
CA ARG A 270 12.69 21.50 -2.94
C ARG A 270 12.46 20.15 -2.26
N ALA A 271 11.25 19.89 -1.77
CA ALA A 271 10.91 18.62 -1.12
C ALA A 271 10.94 17.44 -2.11
N LEU A 272 10.49 17.66 -3.35
CA LEU A 272 10.53 16.66 -4.41
C LEU A 272 11.95 16.41 -4.93
N GLU A 273 12.78 17.44 -5.05
CA GLU A 273 14.21 17.31 -5.36
C GLU A 273 14.93 16.47 -4.29
N ALA A 274 14.74 16.82 -3.01
CA ALA A 274 15.33 16.09 -1.90
C ALA A 274 14.90 14.61 -1.86
N LEU A 275 13.64 14.32 -2.20
CA LEU A 275 13.14 12.94 -2.32
C LEU A 275 13.92 12.16 -3.38
N ILE A 276 14.12 12.75 -4.56
CA ILE A 276 14.87 12.11 -5.65
C ILE A 276 16.35 11.95 -5.29
N GLU A 277 16.97 12.97 -4.71
CA GLU A 277 18.40 12.91 -4.33
C GLU A 277 18.66 11.85 -3.28
N ALA A 278 17.74 11.68 -2.33
CA ALA A 278 17.80 10.62 -1.33
C ALA A 278 17.53 9.22 -1.94
N ALA A 279 16.75 9.15 -3.01
CA ALA A 279 16.48 7.91 -3.71
C ALA A 279 17.72 7.45 -4.50
N ALA A 280 18.55 6.61 -3.87
CA ALA A 280 19.70 5.95 -4.51
C ALA A 280 19.32 4.99 -5.67
N SER A 281 18.04 4.93 -6.06
CA SER A 281 17.48 3.97 -7.00
C SER A 281 16.79 4.71 -8.16
N PRO A 282 16.89 4.21 -9.40
CA PRO A 282 16.20 4.79 -10.55
C PRO A 282 14.70 4.47 -10.57
N VAL A 283 14.19 3.78 -9.54
CA VAL A 283 12.77 3.44 -9.44
C VAL A 283 11.96 4.74 -9.35
N PRO A 284 10.99 4.94 -10.23
CA PRO A 284 10.18 6.14 -10.21
C PRO A 284 9.18 6.13 -9.05
N HIS A 285 8.72 7.32 -8.65
CA HIS A 285 7.89 7.52 -7.46
C HIS A 285 6.53 8.12 -7.80
N ALA A 286 5.48 7.52 -7.28
CA ALA A 286 4.14 8.09 -7.20
C ALA A 286 4.00 8.85 -5.88
N VAL A 287 3.86 10.17 -5.97
CA VAL A 287 3.89 11.06 -4.82
C VAL A 287 2.51 11.60 -4.48
N ARG A 288 2.17 11.58 -3.19
CA ARG A 288 1.12 12.43 -2.62
C ARG A 288 1.79 13.57 -1.87
N VAL A 289 1.50 14.80 -2.27
CA VAL A 289 2.01 16.00 -1.60
C VAL A 289 0.96 16.49 -0.62
N THR A 290 1.30 16.60 0.66
CA THR A 290 0.44 17.18 1.70
C THR A 290 1.11 18.45 2.23
N ILE A 291 0.44 19.57 2.04
CA ILE A 291 0.92 20.88 2.49
C ILE A 291 0.34 21.14 3.88
N THR A 292 1.20 21.48 4.83
CA THR A 292 0.87 21.60 6.26
C THR A 292 1.42 22.90 6.83
N GLY A 293 1.01 23.23 8.05
CA GLY A 293 1.52 24.39 8.78
C GLY A 293 0.58 25.59 8.74
N ALA A 294 0.79 26.50 9.70
CA ALA A 294 0.05 27.75 9.79
C ALA A 294 0.74 28.82 8.92
N THR A 295 0.08 29.33 7.90
CA THR A 295 0.70 30.10 6.81
C THR A 295 -0.15 31.29 6.38
N GLN A 296 0.50 32.38 5.98
CA GLN A 296 -0.18 33.52 5.34
C GLN A 296 -0.77 33.12 3.99
N ALA A 297 -0.19 32.13 3.31
CA ALA A 297 -0.71 31.63 2.04
C ALA A 297 -2.02 30.83 2.18
N HIS A 298 -2.55 30.59 3.39
CA HIS A 298 -3.73 29.75 3.59
C HIS A 298 -4.94 30.24 2.79
N GLY A 299 -5.19 31.55 2.78
CA GLY A 299 -6.29 32.16 2.02
C GLY A 299 -6.11 31.99 0.52
N ALA A 300 -4.90 32.22 0.01
CA ALA A 300 -4.56 32.00 -1.40
C ALA A 300 -4.66 30.51 -1.82
N LEU A 301 -4.27 29.57 -0.95
CA LEU A 301 -4.37 28.14 -1.23
C LEU A 301 -5.84 27.67 -1.28
N PHE A 302 -6.71 28.33 -0.53
CA PHE A 302 -8.13 28.07 -0.53
C PHE A 302 -8.77 28.48 -1.87
N GLY A 303 -9.39 27.51 -2.56
CA GLY A 303 -10.03 27.73 -3.86
C GLY A 303 -9.09 27.70 -5.09
N LEU A 304 -7.77 27.64 -4.89
CA LEU A 304 -6.77 27.53 -5.98
C LEU A 304 -6.20 26.11 -6.14
N GLU A 305 -6.92 25.07 -5.70
CA GLU A 305 -6.48 23.67 -5.77
C GLU A 305 -6.01 23.24 -7.17
N THR A 306 -6.73 23.68 -8.21
CA THR A 306 -6.38 23.40 -9.61
C THR A 306 -5.06 24.07 -10.00
N GLN A 307 -4.86 25.33 -9.60
CA GLN A 307 -3.64 26.06 -9.90
C GLN A 307 -2.46 25.46 -9.13
N LEU A 308 -2.62 25.20 -7.84
CA LEU A 308 -1.63 24.52 -7.03
C LEU A 308 -1.23 23.16 -7.62
N ARG A 309 -2.21 22.36 -8.08
CA ARG A 309 -1.91 21.10 -8.78
C ARG A 309 -1.06 21.34 -10.03
N ALA A 310 -1.39 22.36 -10.82
CA ALA A 310 -0.61 22.72 -12.00
C ALA A 310 0.83 23.14 -11.64
N GLU A 311 1.01 23.89 -10.56
CA GLU A 311 2.33 24.25 -10.04
C GLU A 311 3.14 23.01 -9.63
N VAL A 312 2.52 22.05 -8.91
CA VAL A 312 3.21 20.80 -8.54
C VAL A 312 3.61 20.00 -9.78
N LEU A 313 2.75 19.93 -10.81
CA LEU A 313 3.08 19.28 -12.07
C LEU A 313 4.22 20.01 -12.81
N ALA A 314 4.25 21.35 -12.76
CA ALA A 314 5.34 22.14 -13.33
C ALA A 314 6.68 21.87 -12.60
N GLN A 315 6.66 21.78 -11.27
CA GLN A 315 7.84 21.39 -10.48
C GLN A 315 8.31 19.98 -10.86
N ILE A 316 7.40 19.00 -10.92
CA ILE A 316 7.73 17.63 -11.36
C ILE A 316 8.36 17.61 -12.75
N ALA A 317 7.79 18.37 -13.70
CA ALA A 317 8.30 18.46 -15.06
C ALA A 317 9.69 19.09 -15.13
N ALA A 318 9.98 20.07 -14.26
CA ALA A 318 11.28 20.72 -14.16
C ALA A 318 12.35 19.80 -13.54
N ILE A 319 11.96 18.96 -12.58
CA ILE A 319 12.88 18.08 -11.85
C ILE A 319 13.16 16.79 -12.64
N SER A 320 12.13 15.99 -12.94
CA SER A 320 12.26 14.70 -13.63
C SER A 320 10.88 14.15 -14.02
N HIS A 321 10.45 14.36 -15.27
CA HIS A 321 9.13 13.92 -15.75
C HIS A 321 8.94 12.39 -15.77
N ASP A 322 10.04 11.63 -15.74
CA ASP A 322 10.10 10.18 -15.85
C ASP A 322 10.24 9.47 -14.50
N ARG A 323 10.58 10.21 -13.45
CA ARG A 323 10.83 9.67 -12.10
C ARG A 323 9.83 10.10 -11.04
N LEU A 324 8.99 11.10 -11.30
CA LEU A 324 7.95 11.54 -10.38
C LEU A 324 6.60 11.58 -11.06
N TRP A 325 5.60 11.02 -10.39
CA TRP A 325 4.20 11.09 -10.81
C TRP A 325 3.33 11.58 -9.67
N LEU A 326 2.54 12.60 -9.93
CA LEU A 326 1.62 13.15 -8.95
C LEU A 326 0.38 12.29 -8.84
N GLU A 327 0.18 11.65 -7.69
CA GLU A 327 -1.11 11.04 -7.35
C GLU A 327 -2.09 12.14 -6.90
N LYS A 328 -1.81 12.83 -5.79
CA LYS A 328 -2.71 13.83 -5.23
C LYS A 328 -1.96 14.94 -4.52
N VAL A 329 -2.54 16.15 -4.55
CA VAL A 329 -2.17 17.25 -3.66
C VAL A 329 -3.24 17.37 -2.59
N LYS A 330 -2.83 17.50 -1.33
CA LYS A 330 -3.69 17.73 -0.18
C LYS A 330 -3.28 19.03 0.51
N ILE A 331 -4.26 19.85 0.84
CA ILE A 331 -4.07 21.06 1.64
C ILE A 331 -4.55 20.75 3.04
N ALA A 332 -3.64 20.84 4.01
CA ALA A 332 -3.88 20.69 5.44
C ALA A 332 -3.19 21.84 6.19
N THR A 333 -3.20 23.04 5.59
CA THR A 333 -2.69 24.26 6.18
C THR A 333 -3.74 24.91 7.08
N GLU A 334 -3.27 25.76 7.98
CA GLU A 334 -4.10 26.59 8.84
C GLU A 334 -3.81 28.07 8.58
N PRO A 335 -4.77 28.99 8.78
CA PRO A 335 -4.47 30.41 8.75
C PRO A 335 -3.54 30.77 9.92
N LEU A 336 -2.67 31.76 9.74
CA LEU A 336 -2.01 32.38 10.90
C LEU A 336 -3.08 32.97 11.82
N ALA A 337 -2.92 32.77 13.12
CA ALA A 337 -3.82 33.36 14.12
C ALA A 337 -3.96 34.86 13.85
N HIS A 338 -5.17 35.28 13.47
CA HIS A 338 -5.44 36.68 13.18
C HIS A 338 -5.16 37.51 14.43
N SER A 339 -4.27 38.49 14.32
CA SER A 339 -4.42 39.74 15.08
C SER A 339 -5.81 40.31 14.76
N GLU A 340 -6.58 40.65 15.79
CA GLU A 340 -7.98 41.10 15.70
C GLU A 340 -8.27 42.01 14.49
N PRO A 341 -9.46 41.91 13.88
CA PRO A 341 -9.82 42.71 12.70
C PRO A 341 -9.62 44.19 13.02
N SER A 342 -8.77 44.87 12.24
CA SER A 342 -8.63 46.31 12.35
C SER A 342 -10.01 46.94 12.08
N THR A 343 -10.47 47.77 13.02
CA THR A 343 -11.80 48.37 13.09
C THR A 343 -12.02 49.45 12.02
N GLY A 344 -11.86 49.09 10.75
CA GLY A 344 -12.01 50.00 9.62
C GLY A 344 -12.37 49.34 8.29
N ARG A 345 -12.83 48.08 8.30
CA ARG A 345 -13.18 47.32 7.07
C ARG A 345 -14.53 47.74 6.48
N THR A 346 -14.63 47.68 5.15
CA THR A 346 -15.83 47.92 4.35
C THR A 346 -17.02 47.08 4.84
N ASP A 347 -18.15 47.72 5.17
CA ASP A 347 -19.33 47.12 5.82
C ASP A 347 -19.76 45.74 5.23
N ALA A 348 -19.71 45.59 3.90
CA ALA A 348 -20.12 44.35 3.24
C ALA A 348 -19.24 43.12 3.53
N LEU A 349 -17.93 43.30 3.74
CA LEU A 349 -17.01 42.20 4.08
C LEU A 349 -17.13 41.79 5.54
N ALA A 350 -17.39 42.76 6.42
CA ALA A 350 -17.67 42.51 7.82
C ALA A 350 -19.00 41.76 8.00
N ASP A 351 -20.05 42.14 7.26
CA ASP A 351 -21.34 41.46 7.25
C ASP A 351 -21.22 40.01 6.74
N LEU A 352 -20.46 39.79 5.65
CA LEU A 352 -20.21 38.44 5.13
C LEU A 352 -19.43 37.58 6.15
N HIS A 353 -18.45 38.17 6.84
CA HIS A 353 -17.70 37.49 7.89
C HIS A 353 -18.61 37.09 9.07
N GLY A 354 -19.53 37.98 9.46
CA GLY A 354 -20.56 37.69 10.47
C GLY A 354 -21.47 36.52 10.07
N LEU A 355 -21.99 36.54 8.84
CA LEU A 355 -22.83 35.47 8.30
C LEU A 355 -22.12 34.11 8.26
N LEU A 356 -20.83 34.09 7.90
CA LEU A 356 -20.04 32.86 7.87
C LEU A 356 -19.75 32.30 9.27
N ILE A 357 -19.61 33.16 10.28
CA ILE A 357 -19.48 32.74 11.68
C ILE A 357 -20.81 32.12 12.17
N GLU A 358 -21.93 32.80 11.92
CA GLU A 358 -23.26 32.35 12.34
C GLU A 358 -23.63 31.00 11.71
N ALA A 359 -23.26 30.76 10.45
CA ALA A 359 -23.54 29.52 9.71
C ALA A 359 -22.97 28.24 10.36
N GLU A 360 -21.86 28.31 11.12
CA GLU A 360 -21.33 27.14 11.84
C GLU A 360 -22.25 26.73 13.02
N SER A 361 -22.93 27.71 13.60
CA SER A 361 -23.76 27.55 14.80
C SER A 361 -25.27 27.56 14.53
N ASP A 362 -25.70 27.81 13.29
CA ASP A 362 -27.10 27.87 12.89
C ASP A 362 -27.70 26.45 12.67
N PRO A 363 -28.62 26.00 13.56
CA PRO A 363 -29.21 24.67 13.44
C PRO A 363 -30.10 24.48 12.21
N GLU A 364 -30.77 25.54 11.73
CA GLU A 364 -31.64 25.46 10.55
C GLU A 364 -30.81 25.30 9.28
N PHE A 365 -29.73 26.09 9.15
CA PHE A 365 -28.77 25.98 8.06
C PHE A 365 -28.10 24.60 8.01
N LEU A 366 -27.58 24.11 9.15
CA LEU A 366 -26.94 22.80 9.22
C LEU A 366 -27.93 21.66 8.89
N SER A 367 -29.20 21.77 9.31
CA SER A 367 -30.24 20.80 8.98
C SER A 367 -30.56 20.79 7.48
N MET A 368 -30.72 21.96 6.86
CA MET A 368 -30.94 22.07 5.42
C MET A 368 -29.75 21.53 4.62
N LEU A 369 -28.52 21.85 5.05
CA LEU A 369 -27.30 21.37 4.40
C LEU A 369 -27.18 19.85 4.50
N LYS A 370 -27.53 19.27 5.64
CA LYS A 370 -27.57 17.82 5.88
C LYS A 370 -28.48 17.10 4.91
N GLU A 371 -29.73 17.56 4.76
CA GLU A 371 -30.71 16.92 3.87
C GLU A 371 -30.21 16.87 2.42
N LYS A 372 -29.62 17.97 1.95
CA LYS A 372 -29.09 18.05 0.58
C LYS A 372 -27.84 17.19 0.38
N LEU A 373 -26.91 17.21 1.33
CA LEU A 373 -25.65 16.47 1.23
C LEU A 373 -25.85 14.96 1.40
N ILE A 374 -26.77 14.51 2.26
CA ILE A 374 -27.10 13.08 2.40
C ILE A 374 -27.69 12.53 1.09
N ALA A 375 -28.59 13.27 0.44
CA ALA A 375 -29.16 12.86 -0.84
C ALA A 375 -28.08 12.70 -1.92
N LEU A 376 -27.09 13.60 -1.94
CA LEU A 376 -25.95 13.54 -2.86
C LEU A 376 -24.98 12.40 -2.50
N ALA A 377 -24.67 12.21 -1.22
CA ALA A 377 -23.79 11.14 -0.75
C ALA A 377 -24.39 9.74 -0.99
N ALA A 378 -25.71 9.60 -0.95
CA ALA A 378 -26.42 8.36 -1.26
C ALA A 378 -26.40 8.01 -2.76
N GLN A 379 -26.25 9.01 -3.63
CA GLN A 379 -26.15 8.83 -5.08
C GLN A 379 -24.70 8.66 -5.56
N ALA A 380 -23.70 8.85 -4.70
CA ALA A 380 -22.30 8.72 -5.05
C ALA A 380 -21.92 7.24 -5.30
N PRO A 381 -21.17 6.93 -6.38
CA PRO A 381 -20.56 5.61 -6.61
C PRO A 381 -19.72 5.10 -5.43
N GLY A 382 -19.70 3.78 -5.21
CA GLY A 382 -18.97 3.14 -4.11
C GLY A 382 -17.46 3.41 -4.07
N GLU A 383 -16.85 3.75 -5.20
CA GLU A 383 -15.44 4.15 -5.31
C GLU A 383 -15.17 5.55 -4.72
N LEU A 384 -16.15 6.45 -4.78
CA LEU A 384 -16.07 7.79 -4.18
C LEU A 384 -16.19 7.73 -2.66
N HIS A 385 -16.97 6.81 -2.09
CA HIS A 385 -17.05 6.62 -0.64
C HIS A 385 -15.69 6.25 -0.01
N LYS A 386 -14.81 5.56 -0.74
CA LYS A 386 -13.47 5.19 -0.25
C LYS A 386 -12.42 6.28 -0.47
N SER A 387 -12.69 7.25 -1.33
CA SER A 387 -11.72 8.26 -1.79
C SER A 387 -12.02 9.69 -1.29
N VAL A 388 -13.24 9.93 -0.79
CA VAL A 388 -13.71 11.23 -0.27
C VAL A 388 -14.17 11.07 1.19
N PRO A 389 -13.28 11.26 2.18
CA PRO A 389 -13.59 11.14 3.61
C PRO A 389 -14.75 12.04 4.06
N GLU A 390 -14.96 13.17 3.40
CA GLU A 390 -16.00 14.15 3.68
C GLU A 390 -17.41 13.55 3.51
N LEU A 391 -17.57 12.53 2.64
CA LEU A 391 -18.83 11.80 2.49
C LEU A 391 -19.19 10.96 3.72
N GLU A 392 -18.20 10.48 4.49
CA GLU A 392 -18.45 9.82 5.78
C GLU A 392 -18.88 10.83 6.84
N HIS A 393 -18.22 11.99 6.91
CA HIS A 393 -18.61 13.08 7.83
C HIS A 393 -20.05 13.54 7.57
N VAL A 394 -20.44 13.67 6.30
CA VAL A 394 -21.83 13.96 5.89
C VAL A 394 -22.81 12.90 6.38
N ARG A 395 -22.46 11.61 6.25
CA ARG A 395 -23.31 10.49 6.70
C ARG A 395 -23.41 10.41 8.23
N ASN A 396 -22.33 10.75 8.93
CA ASN A 396 -22.28 10.77 10.39
C ASN A 396 -22.90 12.06 10.98
N GLY A 397 -23.20 13.05 10.14
CA GLY A 397 -23.82 14.31 10.54
C GLY A 397 -22.84 15.32 11.13
N GLU A 398 -21.54 15.15 10.90
CA GLU A 398 -20.45 15.99 11.40
C GLU A 398 -20.24 17.23 10.51
N LEU A 399 -21.33 17.95 10.24
CA LEU A 399 -21.34 19.06 9.26
C LEU A 399 -20.72 20.35 9.79
N ALA A 400 -20.74 20.56 11.11
CA ALA A 400 -20.14 21.74 11.73
C ALA A 400 -18.63 21.83 11.44
N ALA A 401 -17.90 20.70 11.50
CA ALA A 401 -16.48 20.65 11.19
C ALA A 401 -16.20 21.00 9.72
N LEU A 402 -17.05 20.52 8.80
CA LEU A 402 -16.94 20.81 7.37
C LEU A 402 -17.20 22.30 7.09
N VAL A 403 -18.20 22.89 7.74
CA VAL A 403 -18.51 24.33 7.63
C VAL A 403 -17.38 25.16 8.22
N ALA A 404 -16.80 24.77 9.36
CA ALA A 404 -15.67 25.44 9.99
C ALA A 404 -14.44 25.50 9.07
N GLN A 405 -14.12 24.39 8.40
CA GLN A 405 -13.00 24.29 7.46
C GLN A 405 -13.20 25.16 6.21
N VAL A 406 -14.40 25.17 5.64
CA VAL A 406 -14.73 26.04 4.50
C VAL A 406 -14.69 27.52 4.91
N ARG A 407 -15.19 27.83 6.10
CA ARG A 407 -15.17 29.18 6.66
C ARG A 407 -13.75 29.69 6.85
N SER A 408 -12.87 28.94 7.49
CA SER A 408 -11.51 29.43 7.80
C SER A 408 -10.76 29.84 6.53
N GLY A 409 -10.92 29.06 5.46
CA GLY A 409 -10.35 29.36 4.16
C GLY A 409 -10.95 30.61 3.51
N LEU A 410 -12.28 30.75 3.50
CA LEU A 410 -12.96 31.94 2.99
C LEU A 410 -12.54 33.21 3.74
N ILE A 411 -12.46 33.16 5.07
CA ILE A 411 -12.06 34.31 5.90
C ILE A 411 -10.63 34.74 5.59
N ALA A 412 -9.72 33.77 5.46
CA ALA A 412 -8.33 34.05 5.10
C ALA A 412 -8.24 34.65 3.69
N GLN A 413 -8.96 34.08 2.71
CA GLN A 413 -8.98 34.59 1.33
C GLN A 413 -9.53 36.02 1.24
N LEU A 414 -10.58 36.33 2.00
CA LEU A 414 -11.13 37.69 2.07
C LEU A 414 -10.17 38.67 2.74
N SER A 415 -9.39 38.20 3.73
CA SER A 415 -8.38 39.04 4.41
C SER A 415 -7.19 39.36 3.51
N ASP A 416 -6.86 38.49 2.55
CA ASP A 416 -5.76 38.67 1.59
C ASP A 416 -6.15 39.55 0.37
N ALA A 417 -7.45 39.76 0.13
CA ALA A 417 -7.98 40.55 -0.99
C ALA A 417 -8.07 42.07 -0.69
N GLU A 418 -7.78 42.47 0.55
CA GLU A 418 -7.64 43.86 1.02
C GLU A 418 -6.18 44.34 0.89
#